data_AF-A0A8H6EN83-F1
#
_entry.id   AF-A0A8H6EN83-F1
#
_cell.length_a   1.000
_cell.length_b   1.000
_cell.length_c   1.000
_cell.angle_alpha   90.00
_cell.angle_beta   90.00
_cell.angle_gamma   90.00
#
_symmetry.space_group_name_H-M   'P 1'
#
loop_
_entity.id
_entity.type
_entity.pdbx_description
1 polymer ?
#
loop_
_entity_poly.entity_id
_entity_poly.type
_entity_poly.pdbx_seq_one_letter_code
_entity_poly.pdbx_strand_id
1 'polypeptide(L)'
;MSSGGVFKSPLTSGEIAVSTPLMASKEQKPVNPHKIFTRKCNIILGLIFLFLLAIGLALGLTFGLRHHHSSPPEPTPTTSPSNPLPPTNGSFWTPNLNASNTWNIELLTPLDPANIYPNTTIYDIDLFLAANTTPSIISTLHSQSHKVICYFSAGTIENFRPDTSRFLPSDYGKVLPDWPNEYWANTSSPNVRAIMQSRLDMAVNQSCDAVDPDNVDGYSNDNGLKLTEEDSIDYMQWLSAEAHGRGLGIGLKNAGEIIDRVLDYVQFAVNEQCVQYEECDTWQAFIDNGKPVFNIEYPKDAPKVSSAEKTKVCDGSGIQADGFFTVIKKMELDDWVEAC
;
A
#
# COMPACT_ATOMS: atom_id res chain seq x y z
N MET A 1 -2.82 -68.58 18.06
CA MET A 1 -3.47 -69.59 17.20
C MET A 1 -4.90 -69.80 17.70
N SER A 2 -5.89 -69.64 16.80
CA SER A 2 -7.33 -70.05 16.89
C SER A 2 -8.18 -69.47 18.04
N SER A 3 -9.15 -68.57 17.85
CA SER A 3 -10.44 -68.58 17.13
C SER A 3 -11.64 -69.22 17.88
N GLY A 4 -12.78 -68.51 17.86
CA GLY A 4 -14.15 -68.97 18.21
C GLY A 4 -14.64 -68.53 19.60
N GLY A 5 -15.84 -67.97 19.81
CA GLY A 5 -17.00 -67.80 18.94
C GLY A 5 -18.12 -66.99 19.64
N VAL A 6 -19.08 -66.56 18.83
CA VAL A 6 -20.28 -65.73 19.10
C VAL A 6 -21.45 -66.61 19.58
N PHE A 7 -22.33 -66.12 20.47
CA PHE A 7 -23.81 -66.02 20.26
C PHE A 7 -24.66 -65.60 21.49
N LYS A 8 -25.70 -64.78 21.18
CA LYS A 8 -27.06 -64.62 21.76
C LYS A 8 -27.39 -63.33 22.56
N SER A 9 -28.14 -62.44 21.88
CA SER A 9 -29.22 -61.60 22.44
C SER A 9 -30.48 -62.46 22.75
N PRO A 10 -31.50 -61.97 23.50
CA PRO A 10 -32.54 -61.10 22.88
C PRO A 10 -33.32 -60.11 23.81
N LEU A 11 -33.96 -59.09 23.18
CA LEU A 11 -35.30 -58.47 23.44
C LEU A 11 -35.60 -57.83 24.84
N THR A 12 -36.37 -56.75 25.07
CA THR A 12 -37.05 -55.64 24.35
C THR A 12 -37.70 -54.74 25.42
N SER A 13 -37.99 -53.48 25.07
CA SER A 13 -39.07 -52.55 25.53
C SER A 13 -38.44 -51.15 25.69
N GLY A 14 -38.82 -50.07 25.02
CA GLY A 14 -40.04 -49.74 24.29
C GLY A 14 -40.67 -48.52 24.95
N GLU A 15 -40.38 -47.30 24.45
CA GLU A 15 -41.31 -46.18 24.57
C GLU A 15 -41.04 -45.12 23.49
N ILE A 16 -42.13 -44.62 22.91
CA ILE A 16 -42.24 -43.86 21.67
C ILE A 16 -42.65 -42.42 21.98
N ALA A 17 -41.92 -41.49 21.35
CA ALA A 17 -42.26 -40.16 20.81
C ALA A 17 -43.26 -39.23 21.52
N VAL A 18 -42.86 -37.95 21.66
CA VAL A 18 -43.64 -36.81 21.12
C VAL A 18 -42.69 -35.72 20.60
N SER A 19 -42.89 -35.36 19.35
CA SER A 19 -42.32 -34.22 18.63
C SER A 19 -43.12 -32.94 18.85
N THR A 20 -42.45 -31.79 18.98
CA THR A 20 -43.02 -30.49 18.55
C THR A 20 -41.90 -29.58 18.01
N PRO A 21 -42.07 -28.95 16.83
CA PRO A 21 -41.07 -28.12 16.19
C PRO A 21 -41.27 -26.64 16.56
N LEU A 22 -40.21 -25.84 16.66
CA LEU A 22 -40.36 -24.38 16.63
C LEU A 22 -39.12 -23.67 16.07
N MET A 23 -39.37 -23.01 14.93
CA MET A 23 -38.83 -21.72 14.48
C MET A 23 -37.33 -21.64 14.15
N ALA A 24 -37.06 -21.68 12.85
CA ALA A 24 -35.89 -21.08 12.24
C ALA A 24 -35.84 -19.57 12.58
N SER A 25 -34.86 -19.19 13.39
CA SER A 25 -34.45 -17.79 13.54
C SER A 25 -33.62 -17.42 12.30
N LYS A 26 -34.14 -16.48 11.49
CA LYS A 26 -33.30 -15.71 10.57
C LYS A 26 -32.28 -14.96 11.43
N GLU A 27 -31.03 -15.41 11.45
CA GLU A 27 -29.93 -14.55 11.86
C GLU A 27 -29.86 -13.39 10.85
N GLN A 28 -30.35 -12.23 11.29
CA GLN A 28 -29.95 -10.96 10.70
C GLN A 28 -28.45 -10.82 10.95
N LYS A 29 -27.68 -10.86 9.85
CA LYS A 29 -26.28 -10.46 9.80
C LYS A 29 -26.16 -9.10 10.54
N PRO A 30 -25.34 -8.97 11.60
CA PRO A 30 -25.17 -7.68 12.25
C PRO A 30 -24.59 -6.70 11.23
N VAL A 31 -25.29 -5.58 11.05
CA VAL A 31 -24.80 -4.44 10.28
C VAL A 31 -23.53 -3.95 10.97
N ASN A 32 -22.40 -4.06 10.27
CA ASN A 32 -21.08 -3.70 10.75
C ASN A 32 -21.05 -2.20 11.13
N PRO A 33 -20.83 -1.82 12.41
CA PRO A 33 -20.86 -0.42 12.85
C PRO A 33 -19.55 0.33 12.60
N HIS A 34 -18.55 -0.26 11.92
CA HIS A 34 -17.22 0.32 11.74
C HIS A 34 -17.10 1.45 10.68
N LYS A 35 -18.19 2.16 10.38
CA LYS A 35 -18.14 3.38 9.56
C LYS A 35 -17.84 4.68 10.33
N ILE A 36 -17.54 4.61 11.65
CA ILE A 36 -17.49 5.80 12.52
C ILE A 36 -16.14 5.98 13.26
N PHE A 37 -15.17 5.08 13.13
CA PHE A 37 -13.91 5.19 13.91
C PHE A 37 -12.66 5.61 13.12
N THR A 38 -12.79 6.14 11.91
CA THR A 38 -11.67 6.76 11.17
C THR A 38 -11.36 8.20 11.60
N ARG A 39 -12.01 8.69 12.67
CA ARG A 39 -11.95 10.11 13.07
C ARG A 39 -10.99 10.45 14.22
N LYS A 40 -10.15 9.51 14.67
CA LYS A 40 -9.23 9.72 15.81
C LYS A 40 -7.79 9.21 15.63
N CYS A 41 -7.38 8.84 14.42
CA CYS A 41 -6.00 8.39 14.16
C CYS A 41 -4.97 9.52 13.89
N ASN A 42 -5.27 10.79 14.21
CA ASN A 42 -4.34 11.90 13.97
C ASN A 42 -3.61 12.40 15.23
N ILE A 43 -3.51 11.61 16.31
CA ILE A 43 -2.92 12.11 17.59
C ILE A 43 -1.86 11.19 18.22
N ILE A 44 -1.61 9.96 17.75
CA ILE A 44 -0.67 9.03 18.43
C ILE A 44 0.62 8.73 17.64
N LEU A 45 0.91 9.48 16.57
CA LEU A 45 2.28 9.61 16.03
C LEU A 45 2.99 10.91 16.44
N GLY A 46 2.34 11.74 17.28
CA GLY A 46 2.87 13.01 17.76
C GLY A 46 3.52 12.99 19.16
N LEU A 47 3.85 11.81 19.72
CA LEU A 47 4.31 11.68 21.12
C LEU A 47 5.77 11.24 21.30
N ILE A 48 6.63 11.46 20.29
CA ILE A 48 8.10 11.34 20.44
C ILE A 48 8.83 12.69 20.29
N PHE A 49 8.11 13.80 20.07
CA PHE A 49 8.71 15.13 19.95
C PHE A 49 8.35 16.10 21.08
N LEU A 50 8.36 15.60 22.33
CA LEU A 50 8.13 16.42 23.52
C LEU A 50 9.32 16.34 24.48
N PHE A 51 10.51 16.71 23.98
CA PHE A 51 11.60 17.13 24.87
C PHE A 51 12.55 18.21 24.35
N LEU A 52 12.39 18.74 23.13
CA LEU A 52 13.25 19.84 22.65
C LEU A 52 12.45 20.85 21.83
N LEU A 53 11.80 21.80 22.51
CA LEU A 53 11.73 23.23 22.18
C LEU A 53 10.63 23.91 23.02
N ALA A 54 10.90 24.02 24.31
CA ALA A 54 10.33 25.09 25.10
C ALA A 54 11.16 26.35 24.85
N ILE A 55 10.50 27.40 24.32
CA ILE A 55 10.67 28.85 24.57
C ILE A 55 10.41 29.60 23.24
N GLY A 56 9.21 30.17 23.12
CA GLY A 56 8.82 31.02 22.00
C GLY A 56 7.35 31.45 21.96
N LEU A 57 6.67 31.59 23.11
CA LEU A 57 5.41 32.34 23.27
C LEU A 57 5.80 33.75 23.79
N ALA A 58 5.21 34.89 23.46
CA ALA A 58 3.92 35.27 22.85
C ALA A 58 4.10 36.68 22.22
N LEU A 59 3.20 37.18 21.35
CA LEU A 59 2.02 38.02 21.61
C LEU A 59 1.53 38.45 20.19
N GLY A 60 0.27 38.53 19.76
CA GLY A 60 -1.00 38.74 20.43
C GLY A 60 -1.66 40.03 19.89
N LEU A 61 -2.81 39.89 19.20
CA LEU A 61 -3.97 40.81 19.07
C LEU A 61 -4.44 41.19 17.64
N THR A 62 -5.44 40.42 17.18
CA THR A 62 -6.80 40.83 16.74
C THR A 62 -7.03 42.17 16.02
N PHE A 63 -7.72 42.13 14.87
CA PHE A 63 -9.04 42.78 14.64
C PHE A 63 -9.70 42.17 13.39
N GLY A 64 -10.96 41.76 13.49
CA GLY A 64 -11.74 41.21 12.39
C GLY A 64 -12.48 42.27 11.58
N LEU A 65 -13.06 41.87 10.45
CA LEU A 65 -14.26 42.47 9.86
C LEU A 65 -14.99 41.43 9.00
N ARG A 66 -16.30 41.37 9.22
CA ARG A 66 -17.30 40.63 8.44
C ARG A 66 -17.36 41.17 7.01
N HIS A 67 -17.53 40.28 6.04
CA HIS A 67 -18.32 40.59 4.84
C HIS A 67 -19.22 39.41 4.46
N HIS A 68 -20.52 39.65 4.51
CA HIS A 68 -21.53 38.95 3.74
C HIS A 68 -21.30 39.23 2.25
N HIS A 69 -21.37 38.20 1.39
CA HIS A 69 -22.37 38.16 0.30
C HIS A 69 -22.29 36.85 -0.53
N SER A 70 -23.46 36.21 -0.61
CA SER A 70 -24.08 35.57 -1.78
C SER A 70 -23.41 34.36 -2.45
N SER A 71 -24.03 33.19 -2.22
CA SER A 71 -23.81 31.93 -2.96
C SER A 71 -24.27 32.03 -4.43
N PRO A 72 -23.49 31.52 -5.40
CA PRO A 72 -23.99 31.24 -6.75
C PRO A 72 -24.67 29.86 -6.82
N PRO A 73 -25.53 29.63 -7.84
CA PRO A 73 -26.39 28.46 -7.92
C PRO A 73 -25.64 27.16 -8.24
N GLU A 74 -26.20 26.07 -7.72
CA GLU A 74 -25.80 24.67 -7.85
C GLU A 74 -25.85 24.18 -9.31
N PRO A 75 -24.79 23.56 -9.86
CA PRO A 75 -24.85 22.92 -11.16
C PRO A 75 -25.45 21.50 -11.05
N THR A 76 -26.40 21.24 -11.94
CA THR A 76 -27.06 19.95 -12.21
C THR A 76 -26.06 18.81 -12.45
N PRO A 77 -26.33 17.56 -11.99
CA PRO A 77 -25.43 16.42 -12.22
C PRO A 77 -25.34 16.10 -13.71
N THR A 78 -24.20 16.43 -14.30
CA THR A 78 -23.84 15.99 -15.65
C THR A 78 -23.06 14.70 -15.49
N THR A 79 -23.61 13.59 -15.99
CA THR A 79 -22.90 12.32 -16.13
C THR A 79 -21.63 12.54 -16.95
N SER A 80 -20.46 12.48 -16.31
CA SER A 80 -19.18 12.46 -17.02
C SER A 80 -19.14 11.25 -17.95
N PRO A 81 -18.76 11.41 -19.22
CA PRO A 81 -18.52 10.29 -20.10
C PRO A 81 -17.28 9.53 -19.58
N SER A 82 -17.46 8.24 -19.28
CA SER A 82 -16.36 7.30 -19.07
C SER A 82 -15.50 7.30 -20.34
N ASN A 83 -14.33 7.94 -20.30
CA ASN A 83 -13.37 7.79 -21.38
C ASN A 83 -12.96 6.30 -21.43
N PRO A 84 -13.15 5.61 -22.56
CA PRO A 84 -12.71 4.23 -22.69
C PRO A 84 -11.18 4.17 -22.58
N LEU A 85 -10.67 3.19 -21.83
CA LEU A 85 -9.25 2.92 -21.71
C LEU A 85 -8.58 2.86 -23.10
N PRO A 86 -7.39 3.46 -23.28
CA PRO A 86 -6.57 3.19 -24.46
C PRO A 86 -6.28 1.69 -24.58
N PRO A 87 -6.28 1.12 -25.79
CA PRO A 87 -6.04 -0.31 -25.98
C PRO A 87 -4.61 -0.70 -25.59
N THR A 88 -4.48 -1.55 -24.56
CA THR A 88 -3.23 -2.13 -24.05
C THR A 88 -2.75 -3.27 -24.94
N ASN A 89 -1.97 -2.96 -25.99
CA ASN A 89 -1.34 -3.97 -26.84
C ASN A 89 0.01 -4.50 -26.29
N GLY A 90 0.40 -4.15 -25.06
CA GLY A 90 1.58 -4.68 -24.38
C GLY A 90 1.19 -5.59 -23.21
N SER A 91 1.81 -6.77 -23.10
CA SER A 91 1.76 -7.55 -21.87
C SER A 91 2.77 -6.95 -20.88
N PHE A 92 2.28 -6.47 -19.73
CA PHE A 92 3.14 -6.14 -18.58
C PHE A 92 3.15 -7.28 -17.57
N TRP A 93 4.16 -7.32 -16.70
CA TRP A 93 4.23 -8.33 -15.65
C TRP A 93 3.11 -8.09 -14.62
N THR A 94 2.43 -9.18 -14.24
CA THR A 94 1.46 -9.20 -13.16
C THR A 94 1.89 -10.28 -12.18
N PRO A 95 2.26 -9.95 -10.92
CA PRO A 95 2.55 -10.97 -9.93
C PRO A 95 1.27 -11.73 -9.59
N ASN A 96 1.41 -13.00 -9.22
CA ASN A 96 0.30 -13.89 -8.84
C ASN A 96 0.30 -14.14 -7.32
N LEU A 97 -0.69 -14.85 -6.81
CA LEU A 97 -0.77 -15.24 -5.39
C LEU A 97 0.07 -16.48 -5.04
N ASN A 98 1.06 -16.85 -5.85
CA ASN A 98 1.84 -18.05 -5.56
C ASN A 98 2.58 -17.88 -4.23
N ALA A 99 2.34 -18.78 -3.28
CA ALA A 99 3.02 -18.82 -1.99
C ALA A 99 4.55 -18.98 -2.08
N SER A 100 5.07 -19.35 -3.27
CA SER A 100 6.51 -19.32 -3.56
C SER A 100 7.06 -17.93 -3.81
N ASN A 101 6.19 -16.93 -4.03
CA ASN A 101 6.63 -15.55 -4.12
C ASN A 101 7.14 -15.13 -2.75
N THR A 102 8.28 -14.48 -2.80
CA THR A 102 9.00 -13.90 -1.68
C THR A 102 9.55 -12.59 -2.18
N TRP A 103 9.63 -11.60 -1.31
CA TRP A 103 10.05 -10.28 -1.71
C TRP A 103 11.01 -9.66 -0.72
N ASN A 104 11.74 -8.66 -1.19
CA ASN A 104 12.51 -7.76 -0.35
C ASN A 104 12.39 -6.35 -0.94
N ILE A 105 12.48 -5.36 -0.08
CA ILE A 105 12.47 -3.95 -0.43
C ILE A 105 13.74 -3.28 0.15
N GLU A 106 14.46 -2.52 -0.68
CA GLU A 106 15.65 -1.77 -0.28
C GLU A 106 15.68 -0.41 -0.99
N LEU A 107 15.46 0.66 -0.23
CA LEU A 107 15.32 2.02 -0.76
C LEU A 107 16.41 2.98 -0.25
N LEU A 108 17.14 2.62 0.81
CA LEU A 108 18.14 3.52 1.41
C LEU A 108 19.40 3.68 0.56
N THR A 109 19.88 2.57 0.01
CA THR A 109 21.15 2.45 -0.70
C THR A 109 20.96 1.68 -2.00
N PRO A 110 21.86 1.84 -3.00
CA PRO A 110 21.87 0.95 -4.14
C PRO A 110 22.05 -0.50 -3.65
N LEU A 111 21.15 -1.39 -4.05
CA LEU A 111 21.21 -2.82 -3.69
C LEU A 111 22.59 -3.40 -4.03
N ASP A 112 23.28 -3.91 -3.00
CA ASP A 112 24.55 -4.61 -3.17
C ASP A 112 24.30 -5.99 -3.80
N PRO A 113 24.96 -6.35 -4.92
CA PRO A 113 24.89 -7.70 -5.47
C PRO A 113 25.20 -8.83 -4.47
N ALA A 114 25.97 -8.56 -3.40
CA ALA A 114 26.23 -9.50 -2.33
C ALA A 114 25.01 -9.80 -1.45
N ASN A 115 23.99 -8.92 -1.46
CA ASN A 115 22.75 -9.01 -0.71
C ASN A 115 21.57 -9.50 -1.57
N ILE A 116 21.85 -10.08 -2.74
CA ILE A 116 20.85 -10.80 -3.51
C ILE A 116 20.65 -12.20 -2.91
N TYR A 117 19.49 -12.43 -2.32
CA TYR A 117 19.09 -13.67 -1.68
C TYR A 117 18.47 -14.62 -2.70
N PRO A 118 18.93 -15.89 -2.77
CA PRO A 118 18.51 -16.83 -3.82
C PRO A 118 17.04 -17.24 -3.74
N ASN A 119 16.44 -17.12 -2.55
CA ASN A 119 15.04 -17.48 -2.33
C ASN A 119 14.09 -16.29 -2.46
N THR A 120 14.59 -15.06 -2.58
CA THR A 120 13.77 -13.88 -2.88
C THR A 120 13.39 -13.93 -4.36
N THR A 121 12.13 -13.73 -4.72
CA THR A 121 11.68 -13.75 -6.13
C THR A 121 11.45 -12.36 -6.71
N ILE A 122 11.17 -11.38 -5.83
CA ILE A 122 10.79 -10.02 -6.20
C ILE A 122 11.64 -9.05 -5.39
N TYR A 123 12.25 -8.08 -6.05
CA TYR A 123 12.98 -6.99 -5.42
C TYR A 123 12.28 -5.68 -5.74
N ASP A 124 11.91 -4.93 -4.71
CA ASP A 124 11.50 -3.55 -4.82
C ASP A 124 12.67 -2.64 -4.44
N ILE A 125 13.15 -1.85 -5.40
CA ILE A 125 14.35 -1.02 -5.23
C ILE A 125 14.10 0.39 -5.74
N ASP A 126 14.84 1.35 -5.18
CA ASP A 126 14.74 2.74 -5.59
C ASP A 126 15.15 2.96 -7.06
N LEU A 127 14.25 3.56 -7.85
CA LEU A 127 14.44 3.82 -9.27
C LEU A 127 15.71 4.62 -9.58
N PHE A 128 16.03 5.64 -8.78
CA PHE A 128 17.17 6.50 -9.04
C PHE A 128 18.49 5.91 -8.54
N LEU A 129 18.47 5.14 -7.45
CA LEU A 129 19.65 4.44 -6.96
C LEU A 129 20.04 3.30 -7.91
N ALA A 130 19.06 2.56 -8.46
CA ALA A 130 19.29 1.53 -9.45
C ALA A 130 19.99 2.06 -10.71
N ALA A 131 19.66 3.30 -11.13
CA ALA A 131 20.22 3.93 -12.33
C ALA A 131 21.73 4.19 -12.23
N ASN A 132 22.25 4.28 -11.01
CA ASN A 132 23.63 4.64 -10.73
C ASN A 132 24.55 3.43 -10.52
N THR A 133 24.10 2.22 -10.88
CA THR A 133 24.87 0.97 -10.69
C THR A 133 25.64 0.57 -11.95
N THR A 134 26.84 0.01 -11.78
CA THR A 134 27.64 -0.56 -12.88
C THR A 134 28.37 -1.82 -12.39
N PRO A 135 28.04 -3.02 -12.92
CA PRO A 135 26.99 -3.30 -13.91
C PRO A 135 25.58 -2.98 -13.38
N SER A 136 24.60 -2.89 -14.28
CA SER A 136 23.19 -2.66 -13.88
C SER A 136 22.75 -3.72 -12.88
N ILE A 137 22.28 -3.27 -11.72
CA ILE A 137 21.75 -4.15 -10.67
C ILE A 137 20.50 -4.89 -11.15
N ILE A 138 19.62 -4.23 -11.92
CA ILE A 138 18.40 -4.84 -12.48
C ILE A 138 18.76 -5.95 -13.47
N SER A 139 19.74 -5.73 -14.35
CA SER A 139 20.23 -6.79 -15.24
C SER A 139 20.81 -7.97 -14.46
N THR A 140 21.46 -7.71 -13.32
CA THR A 140 21.99 -8.76 -12.44
C THR A 140 20.85 -9.56 -11.82
N LEU A 141 19.82 -8.89 -11.30
CA LEU A 141 18.62 -9.50 -10.75
C LEU A 141 17.88 -10.38 -11.79
N HIS A 142 17.65 -9.85 -12.98
CA HIS A 142 17.02 -10.57 -14.08
C HIS A 142 17.80 -11.81 -14.52
N SER A 143 19.14 -11.74 -14.54
CA SER A 143 19.99 -12.90 -14.87
C SER A 143 19.83 -14.07 -13.88
N GLN A 144 19.33 -13.76 -12.68
CA GLN A 144 19.04 -14.71 -11.61
C GLN A 144 17.53 -15.02 -11.50
N SER A 145 16.74 -14.61 -12.50
CA SER A 145 15.29 -14.83 -12.59
C SER A 145 14.44 -14.08 -11.54
N HIS A 146 15.01 -13.04 -10.92
CA HIS A 146 14.25 -12.14 -10.05
C HIS A 146 13.38 -11.19 -10.87
N LYS A 147 12.26 -10.76 -10.30
CA LYS A 147 11.44 -9.66 -10.80
C LYS A 147 11.76 -8.37 -10.05
N VAL A 148 11.69 -7.24 -10.75
CA VAL A 148 12.07 -5.94 -10.20
C VAL A 148 10.91 -4.95 -10.25
N ILE A 149 10.51 -4.50 -9.07
CA ILE A 149 9.65 -3.34 -8.86
C ILE A 149 10.58 -2.15 -8.63
N CYS A 150 10.29 -1.02 -9.28
CA CYS A 150 11.05 0.21 -9.10
C CYS A 150 10.21 1.24 -8.35
N TYR A 151 10.63 1.51 -7.11
CA TYR A 151 10.07 2.54 -6.25
C TYR A 151 10.39 3.94 -6.77
N PHE A 152 9.41 4.84 -6.70
CA PHE A 152 9.63 6.28 -6.70
C PHE A 152 8.47 6.98 -6.01
N SER A 153 8.71 8.11 -5.34
CA SER A 153 7.56 8.89 -4.85
C SER A 153 6.83 9.59 -6.01
N ALA A 154 5.52 9.34 -6.13
CA ALA A 154 4.67 9.94 -7.15
C ALA A 154 3.81 11.08 -6.60
N GLY A 155 3.49 11.05 -5.30
CA GLY A 155 2.67 12.08 -4.63
C GLY A 155 3.46 13.10 -3.82
N THR A 156 4.79 13.01 -3.75
CA THR A 156 5.66 14.00 -3.12
C THR A 156 6.84 14.41 -4.00
N ILE A 157 7.50 15.49 -3.58
CA ILE A 157 8.70 16.05 -4.17
C ILE A 157 9.83 15.90 -3.14
N GLU A 158 10.72 14.95 -3.40
CA GLU A 158 11.93 14.69 -2.64
C GLU A 158 13.07 15.61 -3.13
N ASN A 159 13.46 16.60 -2.34
CA ASN A 159 14.33 17.70 -2.81
C ASN A 159 15.77 17.29 -3.19
N PHE A 160 16.15 16.05 -2.89
CA PHE A 160 17.44 15.46 -3.19
C PHE A 160 17.46 14.69 -4.52
N ARG A 161 16.31 14.48 -5.17
CA ARG A 161 16.25 13.78 -6.46
C ARG A 161 16.90 14.62 -7.55
N PRO A 162 17.59 14.00 -8.53
CA PRO A 162 18.30 14.72 -9.59
C PRO A 162 17.35 15.52 -10.50
N ASP A 163 16.07 15.17 -10.55
CA ASP A 163 15.05 15.83 -11.35
C ASP A 163 14.27 16.93 -10.59
N THR A 164 14.58 17.18 -9.30
CA THR A 164 13.87 18.14 -8.44
C THR A 164 13.78 19.54 -9.05
N SER A 165 14.82 19.98 -9.76
CA SER A 165 14.86 21.32 -10.38
C SER A 165 13.79 21.55 -11.47
N ARG A 166 13.09 20.49 -11.91
CA ARG A 166 12.00 20.55 -12.89
C ARG A 166 10.64 20.90 -12.27
N PHE A 167 10.47 20.74 -10.96
CA PHE A 167 9.23 21.10 -10.29
C PHE A 167 9.08 22.63 -10.20
N LEU A 168 7.87 23.11 -10.45
CA LEU A 168 7.54 24.53 -10.35
C LEU A 168 7.12 24.86 -8.91
N PRO A 169 7.28 26.12 -8.45
CA PRO A 169 6.80 26.53 -7.12
C PRO A 169 5.31 26.21 -6.87
N SER A 170 4.48 26.19 -7.92
CA SER A 170 3.06 25.85 -7.85
C SER A 170 2.77 24.35 -7.67
N ASP A 171 3.78 23.49 -7.82
CA ASP A 171 3.65 22.05 -7.65
C ASP A 171 3.79 21.63 -6.17
N TYR A 172 4.36 22.50 -5.32
CA TYR A 172 4.67 22.21 -3.93
C TYR A 172 3.49 22.46 -2.99
N GLY A 173 3.21 21.48 -2.16
CA GLY A 173 2.38 21.56 -0.96
C GLY A 173 3.20 21.75 0.31
N LYS A 174 2.66 21.26 1.43
CA LYS A 174 3.35 21.27 2.73
C LYS A 174 4.46 20.23 2.77
N VAL A 175 5.47 20.51 3.59
CA VAL A 175 6.49 19.54 3.98
C VAL A 175 5.86 18.39 4.76
N LEU A 176 6.36 17.17 4.56
CA LEU A 176 5.95 16.01 5.36
C LEU A 176 6.54 16.14 6.78
N PRO A 177 5.77 15.88 7.85
CA PRO A 177 6.24 16.08 9.22
C PRO A 177 7.51 15.32 9.58
N ASP A 178 7.61 14.05 9.16
CA ASP A 178 8.71 13.15 9.50
C ASP A 178 9.85 13.20 8.45
N TRP A 179 9.61 13.83 7.30
CA TRP A 179 10.53 13.89 6.16
C TRP A 179 10.74 15.35 5.73
N PRO A 180 11.66 16.10 6.37
CA PRO A 180 11.80 17.55 6.18
C PRO A 180 12.32 17.96 4.79
N ASN A 181 12.81 16.99 4.01
CA ASN A 181 13.30 17.18 2.65
C ASN A 181 12.25 16.80 1.58
N GLU A 182 11.01 16.57 2.00
CA GLU A 182 9.96 16.02 1.17
C GLU A 182 8.67 16.83 1.31
N TYR A 183 8.03 17.11 0.17
CA TYR A 183 6.87 18.00 0.09
C TYR A 183 5.74 17.31 -0.65
N TRP A 184 4.50 17.45 -0.20
CA TRP A 184 3.34 17.01 -0.98
C TRP A 184 3.34 17.64 -2.37
N ALA A 185 2.99 16.87 -3.40
CA ALA A 185 2.93 17.32 -4.78
C ALA A 185 1.47 17.57 -5.21
N ASN A 186 1.26 18.60 -6.05
CA ASN A 186 -0.01 18.78 -6.73
C ASN A 186 -0.15 17.77 -7.87
N THR A 187 -0.76 16.62 -7.60
CA THR A 187 -0.93 15.48 -8.53
C THR A 187 -1.77 15.81 -9.77
N SER A 188 -2.58 16.87 -9.70
CA SER A 188 -3.36 17.40 -10.83
C SER A 188 -2.55 18.37 -11.71
N SER A 189 -1.33 18.73 -11.32
CA SER A 189 -0.45 19.59 -12.12
C SER A 189 0.04 18.87 -13.38
N PRO A 190 -0.12 19.48 -14.59
CA PRO A 190 0.48 18.95 -15.80
C PRO A 190 2.01 18.82 -15.72
N ASN A 191 2.68 19.68 -14.94
CA ASN A 191 4.14 19.61 -14.79
C ASN A 191 4.55 18.38 -13.96
N VAL A 192 3.87 18.13 -12.84
CA VAL A 192 4.08 16.92 -12.01
C VAL A 192 3.85 15.67 -12.86
N ARG A 193 2.76 15.62 -13.62
CA ARG A 193 2.47 14.50 -14.53
C ARG A 193 3.56 14.30 -15.58
N ALA A 194 4.06 15.36 -16.20
CA ALA A 194 5.17 15.26 -17.16
C ALA A 194 6.48 14.75 -16.53
N ILE A 195 6.74 15.09 -15.26
CA ILE A 195 7.88 14.56 -14.52
C ILE A 195 7.70 13.07 -14.23
N MET A 196 6.50 12.64 -13.79
CA MET A 196 6.23 11.21 -13.56
C MET A 196 6.29 10.39 -14.84
N GLN A 197 5.83 10.90 -15.99
CA GLN A 197 6.07 10.25 -17.28
C GLN A 197 7.55 10.02 -17.55
N SER A 198 8.41 10.99 -17.22
CA SER A 198 9.86 10.84 -17.36
C SER A 198 10.44 9.79 -16.40
N ARG A 199 9.88 9.66 -15.18
CA ARG A 199 10.27 8.61 -14.22
C ARG A 199 9.82 7.23 -14.70
N LEU A 200 8.63 7.12 -15.30
CA LEU A 200 8.18 5.88 -15.94
C LEU A 200 9.05 5.52 -17.15
N ASP A 201 9.44 6.50 -17.98
CA ASP A 201 10.39 6.28 -19.08
C ASP A 201 11.75 5.79 -18.55
N MET A 202 12.20 6.34 -17.43
CA MET A 202 13.41 5.88 -16.74
C MET A 202 13.26 4.43 -16.24
N ALA A 203 12.10 4.05 -15.69
CA ALA A 203 11.82 2.68 -15.26
C ALA A 203 11.90 1.69 -16.43
N VAL A 204 11.33 2.05 -17.60
CA VAL A 204 11.46 1.25 -18.83
C VAL A 204 12.92 1.12 -19.26
N ASN A 205 13.67 2.23 -19.30
CA ASN A 205 15.07 2.22 -19.73
C ASN A 205 15.96 1.36 -18.83
N GLN A 206 15.61 1.25 -17.55
CA GLN A 206 16.30 0.38 -16.60
C GLN A 206 15.80 -1.07 -16.60
N SER A 207 14.78 -1.39 -17.39
CA SER A 207 14.13 -2.70 -17.46
C SER A 207 13.41 -3.10 -16.16
N CYS A 208 12.78 -2.16 -15.45
CA CYS A 208 11.87 -2.51 -14.36
C CYS A 208 10.71 -3.37 -14.90
N ASP A 209 10.22 -4.35 -14.13
CA ASP A 209 9.04 -5.15 -14.49
C ASP A 209 7.73 -4.44 -14.07
N ALA A 210 7.80 -3.67 -12.97
CA ALA A 210 6.71 -2.86 -12.45
C ALA A 210 7.24 -1.64 -11.67
N VAL A 211 6.33 -0.78 -11.21
CA VAL A 211 6.65 0.38 -10.38
C VAL A 211 5.82 0.43 -9.09
N ASP A 212 6.42 0.95 -8.03
CA ASP A 212 5.79 1.27 -6.74
C ASP A 212 5.75 2.79 -6.53
N PRO A 213 4.66 3.47 -6.98
CA PRO A 213 4.51 4.92 -6.82
C PRO A 213 4.03 5.27 -5.40
N ASP A 214 4.90 5.89 -4.61
CA ASP A 214 4.58 6.23 -3.21
C ASP A 214 3.77 7.53 -3.05
N ASN A 215 3.21 7.70 -1.85
CA ASN A 215 2.53 8.88 -1.36
C ASN A 215 1.29 9.28 -2.17
N VAL A 216 0.60 8.31 -2.75
CA VAL A 216 -0.66 8.52 -3.50
C VAL A 216 -1.87 8.75 -2.58
N ASP A 217 -1.65 8.83 -1.27
CA ASP A 217 -2.61 9.05 -0.20
C ASP A 217 -2.55 10.48 0.39
N GLY A 218 -2.05 11.47 -0.38
CA GLY A 218 -1.98 12.86 0.09
C GLY A 218 -3.31 13.44 0.58
N TYR A 219 -4.46 12.89 0.15
CA TYR A 219 -5.80 13.25 0.62
C TYR A 219 -6.06 12.97 2.11
N SER A 220 -5.38 11.98 2.69
CA SER A 220 -5.52 11.61 4.11
C SER A 220 -4.58 12.41 5.01
N ASN A 221 -3.78 13.31 4.43
CA ASN A 221 -2.71 14.05 5.09
C ASN A 221 -2.92 15.58 5.06
N ASP A 222 -2.22 16.31 5.94
CA ASP A 222 -2.18 17.79 5.88
C ASP A 222 -1.27 18.26 4.74
N ASN A 223 -1.76 18.12 3.51
CA ASN A 223 -0.97 18.33 2.30
C ASN A 223 -0.81 19.81 1.89
N GLY A 224 -1.65 20.71 2.40
CA GLY A 224 -1.63 22.14 2.04
C GLY A 224 -2.14 22.49 0.64
N LEU A 225 -2.57 21.49 -0.14
CA LEU A 225 -3.09 21.60 -1.51
C LEU A 225 -4.59 21.30 -1.62
N LYS A 226 -5.20 20.83 -0.52
CA LYS A 226 -6.59 20.34 -0.46
C LYS A 226 -6.84 19.15 -1.38
N LEU A 227 -5.86 18.26 -1.53
CA LEU A 227 -6.02 17.01 -2.26
C LEU A 227 -7.19 16.20 -1.67
N THR A 228 -7.96 15.58 -2.55
CA THR A 228 -9.12 14.74 -2.24
C THR A 228 -8.90 13.30 -2.71
N GLU A 229 -9.73 12.36 -2.24
CA GLU A 229 -9.72 10.98 -2.73
C GLU A 229 -9.90 10.93 -4.25
N GLU A 230 -10.77 11.78 -4.82
CA GLU A 230 -10.99 11.81 -6.28
C GLU A 230 -9.78 12.34 -7.05
N ASP A 231 -8.96 13.23 -6.46
CA ASP A 231 -7.69 13.64 -7.08
C ASP A 231 -6.71 12.45 -7.14
N SER A 232 -6.64 11.63 -6.08
CA SER A 232 -5.79 10.43 -6.07
C SER A 232 -6.34 9.32 -6.96
N ILE A 233 -7.65 9.14 -7.06
CA ILE A 233 -8.27 8.17 -7.99
C ILE A 233 -7.98 8.55 -9.43
N ASP A 234 -8.19 9.82 -9.83
CA ASP A 234 -7.84 10.32 -11.17
C ASP A 234 -6.34 10.15 -11.46
N TYR A 235 -5.50 10.46 -10.46
CA TYR A 235 -4.06 10.34 -10.60
C TYR A 235 -3.61 8.88 -10.74
N MET A 236 -4.16 7.95 -9.96
CA MET A 236 -3.85 6.52 -10.07
C MET A 236 -4.34 5.93 -11.39
N GLN A 237 -5.54 6.31 -11.85
CA GLN A 237 -6.02 5.90 -13.18
C GLN A 237 -5.07 6.36 -14.28
N TRP A 238 -4.63 7.62 -14.22
CA TRP A 238 -3.69 8.18 -15.16
C TRP A 238 -2.31 7.50 -15.08
N LEU A 239 -1.73 7.36 -13.87
CA LEU A 239 -0.44 6.70 -13.66
C LEU A 239 -0.44 5.26 -14.16
N SER A 240 -1.50 4.50 -13.84
CA SER A 240 -1.65 3.12 -14.31
C SER A 240 -1.72 3.04 -15.83
N ALA A 241 -2.48 3.92 -16.48
CA ALA A 241 -2.54 3.95 -17.94
C ALA A 241 -1.17 4.27 -18.57
N GLU A 242 -0.41 5.21 -17.98
CA GLU A 242 0.94 5.55 -18.44
C GLU A 242 1.94 4.42 -18.22
N ALA A 243 1.86 3.71 -17.10
CA ALA A 243 2.69 2.54 -16.81
C ALA A 243 2.37 1.37 -17.75
N HIS A 244 1.09 1.03 -17.91
CA HIS A 244 0.64 -0.06 -18.80
C HIS A 244 0.99 0.22 -20.26
N GLY A 245 0.83 1.48 -20.71
CA GLY A 245 1.23 1.91 -22.07
C GLY A 245 2.73 1.73 -22.34
N ARG A 246 3.54 1.61 -21.28
CA ARG A 246 4.98 1.36 -21.29
C ARG A 246 5.38 -0.09 -21.04
N GLY A 247 4.41 -0.98 -20.81
CA GLY A 247 4.66 -2.39 -20.47
C GLY A 247 5.10 -2.62 -19.03
N LEU A 248 4.86 -1.66 -18.12
CA LEU A 248 5.15 -1.78 -16.69
C LEU A 248 3.88 -2.18 -15.93
N GLY A 249 4.00 -3.10 -14.96
CA GLY A 249 2.99 -3.25 -13.91
C GLY A 249 3.04 -2.08 -12.92
N ILE A 250 2.02 -1.92 -12.09
CA ILE A 250 1.96 -0.84 -11.08
C ILE A 250 1.26 -1.31 -9.80
N GLY A 251 1.79 -0.90 -8.66
CA GLY A 251 1.22 -1.14 -7.34
C GLY A 251 0.34 0.01 -6.83
N LEU A 252 -0.54 -0.29 -5.87
CA LEU A 252 -1.13 0.71 -4.98
C LEU A 252 -0.36 0.70 -3.65
N LYS A 253 0.26 1.83 -3.29
CA LYS A 253 0.96 2.00 -2.02
C LYS A 253 0.04 2.63 -0.98
N ASN A 254 -0.22 1.92 0.12
CA ASN A 254 -1.13 2.33 1.18
C ASN A 254 -2.51 2.77 0.62
N ALA A 255 -2.99 4.00 0.84
CA ALA A 255 -4.21 4.52 0.21
C ALA A 255 -5.43 3.56 0.24
N GLY A 256 -5.64 2.89 1.38
CA GLY A 256 -6.63 1.81 1.52
C GLY A 256 -8.08 2.26 1.27
N GLU A 257 -8.38 3.55 1.43
CA GLU A 257 -9.72 4.11 1.28
C GLU A 257 -10.21 4.15 -0.17
N ILE A 258 -9.29 4.11 -1.15
CA ILE A 258 -9.64 4.20 -2.57
C ILE A 258 -9.58 2.87 -3.32
N ILE A 259 -9.32 1.75 -2.62
CA ILE A 259 -9.14 0.42 -3.24
C ILE A 259 -10.30 0.06 -4.17
N ASP A 260 -11.55 0.22 -3.72
CA ASP A 260 -12.74 -0.13 -4.50
C ASP A 260 -12.87 0.63 -5.83
N ARG A 261 -12.18 1.77 -5.95
CA ARG A 261 -12.18 2.65 -7.12
C ARG A 261 -10.93 2.53 -7.99
N VAL A 262 -9.85 1.92 -7.49
CA VAL A 262 -8.59 1.80 -8.23
C VAL A 262 -8.11 0.36 -8.45
N LEU A 263 -8.73 -0.62 -7.80
CA LEU A 263 -8.29 -2.01 -7.82
C LEU A 263 -8.10 -2.54 -9.25
N ASP A 264 -8.98 -2.22 -10.18
CA ASP A 264 -8.91 -2.70 -11.57
C ASP A 264 -7.69 -2.17 -12.36
N TYR A 265 -7.05 -1.10 -11.90
CA TYR A 265 -5.93 -0.45 -12.59
C TYR A 265 -4.55 -0.87 -12.09
N VAL A 266 -4.47 -1.56 -10.95
CA VAL A 266 -3.21 -1.96 -10.31
C VAL A 266 -3.04 -3.48 -10.29
N GLN A 267 -1.80 -3.95 -10.19
CA GLN A 267 -1.45 -5.38 -10.24
C GLN A 267 -1.18 -5.98 -8.87
N PHE A 268 -0.83 -5.17 -7.89
CA PHE A 268 -0.52 -5.56 -6.51
C PHE A 268 -0.73 -4.37 -5.58
N ALA A 269 -0.65 -4.64 -4.28
CA ALA A 269 -0.54 -3.60 -3.25
C ALA A 269 0.84 -3.66 -2.61
N VAL A 270 1.35 -2.50 -2.21
CA VAL A 270 2.40 -2.38 -1.21
C VAL A 270 1.77 -1.75 0.02
N ASN A 271 1.80 -2.43 1.15
CA ASN A 271 1.24 -1.94 2.40
C ASN A 271 2.33 -1.82 3.45
N GLU A 272 2.21 -0.78 4.27
CA GLU A 272 2.98 -0.64 5.48
C GLU A 272 2.06 -0.75 6.70
N GLN A 273 2.46 -1.61 7.63
CA GLN A 273 1.97 -1.62 9.01
C GLN A 273 0.49 -1.99 9.22
N CYS A 274 -0.16 -2.73 8.30
CA CYS A 274 -1.54 -3.12 8.55
C CYS A 274 -1.71 -3.99 9.80
N VAL A 275 -0.70 -4.77 10.23
CA VAL A 275 -0.76 -5.53 11.48
C VAL A 275 -0.76 -4.57 12.66
N GLN A 276 0.17 -3.62 12.66
CA GLN A 276 0.32 -2.66 13.74
C GLN A 276 -0.94 -1.83 13.95
N TYR A 277 -1.63 -1.47 12.87
CA TYR A 277 -2.83 -0.62 12.92
C TYR A 277 -4.15 -1.40 12.85
N GLU A 278 -4.11 -2.73 12.77
CA GLU A 278 -5.29 -3.61 12.66
C GLU A 278 -6.14 -3.31 11.40
N GLU A 279 -5.48 -3.06 10.28
CA GLU A 279 -6.09 -2.63 9.01
C GLU A 279 -5.96 -3.66 7.87
N CYS A 280 -5.48 -4.88 8.16
CA CYS A 280 -5.19 -5.86 7.11
C CYS A 280 -6.44 -6.33 6.34
N ASP A 281 -7.61 -6.34 6.97
CA ASP A 281 -8.89 -6.71 6.35
C ASP A 281 -9.21 -5.82 5.13
N THR A 282 -8.76 -4.56 5.13
CA THR A 282 -8.92 -3.61 4.02
C THR A 282 -8.34 -4.15 2.71
N TRP A 283 -7.24 -4.90 2.81
CA TRP A 283 -6.47 -5.40 1.68
C TRP A 283 -6.95 -6.75 1.15
N GLN A 284 -7.90 -7.41 1.82
CA GLN A 284 -8.49 -8.66 1.35
C GLN A 284 -9.08 -8.53 -0.06
N ALA A 285 -9.52 -7.33 -0.46
CA ALA A 285 -9.99 -7.05 -1.80
C ALA A 285 -8.94 -7.36 -2.90
N PHE A 286 -7.64 -7.16 -2.63
CA PHE A 286 -6.58 -7.54 -3.57
C PHE A 286 -6.49 -9.05 -3.73
N ILE A 287 -6.48 -9.77 -2.61
CA ILE A 287 -6.39 -11.23 -2.57
C ILE A 287 -7.60 -11.87 -3.27
N ASP A 288 -8.80 -11.37 -2.98
CA ASP A 288 -10.05 -11.83 -3.60
C ASP A 288 -10.06 -11.63 -5.13
N ASN A 289 -9.25 -10.71 -5.64
CA ASN A 289 -9.07 -10.42 -7.06
C ASN A 289 -7.77 -11.01 -7.65
N GLY A 290 -7.12 -11.93 -6.93
CA GLY A 290 -5.92 -12.63 -7.41
C GLY A 290 -4.66 -11.78 -7.43
N LYS A 291 -4.62 -10.67 -6.68
CA LYS A 291 -3.52 -9.71 -6.65
C LYS A 291 -2.81 -9.75 -5.30
N PRO A 292 -1.47 -9.84 -5.27
CA PRO A 292 -0.76 -9.99 -4.02
C PRO A 292 -0.69 -8.67 -3.24
N VAL A 293 -0.50 -8.80 -1.93
CA VAL A 293 -0.22 -7.68 -1.03
C VAL A 293 1.19 -7.87 -0.48
N PHE A 294 2.10 -6.98 -0.85
CA PHE A 294 3.45 -6.91 -0.34
C PHE A 294 3.45 -6.05 0.92
N ASN A 295 3.45 -6.70 2.09
CA ASN A 295 3.30 -6.05 3.39
C ASN A 295 4.64 -5.83 4.09
N ILE A 296 4.84 -4.65 4.67
CA ILE A 296 6.04 -4.28 5.42
C ILE A 296 5.64 -3.94 6.86
N GLU A 297 6.32 -4.55 7.82
CA GLU A 297 6.17 -4.22 9.24
C GLU A 297 7.47 -3.70 9.82
N TYR A 298 7.36 -2.68 10.68
CA TYR A 298 8.49 -1.98 11.30
C TYR A 298 8.48 -2.10 12.85
N PRO A 299 8.69 -3.29 13.43
CA PRO A 299 8.83 -3.44 14.87
C PRO A 299 9.92 -2.51 15.40
N LYS A 300 9.64 -1.84 16.52
CA LYS A 300 10.55 -0.85 17.14
C LYS A 300 11.94 -1.40 17.45
N ASP A 301 12.03 -2.70 17.72
CA ASP A 301 13.27 -3.37 18.09
C ASP A 301 14.06 -3.88 16.88
N ALA A 302 13.57 -3.70 15.64
CA ALA A 302 14.32 -4.05 14.43
C ALA A 302 15.73 -3.39 14.45
N PRO A 303 16.82 -4.12 14.15
CA PRO A 303 16.86 -5.47 13.56
C PRO A 303 16.86 -6.64 14.58
N LYS A 304 16.67 -6.35 15.88
CA LYS A 304 16.68 -7.32 16.98
C LYS A 304 15.26 -7.69 17.40
N VAL A 305 14.50 -8.25 16.46
CA VAL A 305 13.09 -8.60 16.68
C VAL A 305 12.99 -9.85 17.56
N SER A 306 12.19 -9.79 18.62
CA SER A 306 11.96 -10.95 19.49
C SER A 306 11.10 -12.00 18.77
N SER A 307 11.24 -13.28 19.13
CA SER A 307 10.38 -14.33 18.55
C SER A 307 8.89 -14.07 18.78
N ALA A 308 8.52 -13.45 19.91
CA ALA A 308 7.14 -13.10 20.21
C ALA A 308 6.61 -12.00 19.27
N GLU A 309 7.39 -10.94 19.04
CA GLU A 309 7.00 -9.87 18.12
C GLU A 309 6.98 -10.37 16.67
N LYS A 310 7.93 -11.21 16.28
CA LYS A 310 7.92 -11.87 14.97
C LYS A 310 6.67 -12.71 14.77
N THR A 311 6.32 -13.55 15.75
CA THR A 311 5.09 -14.37 15.71
C THR A 311 3.87 -13.47 15.58
N LYS A 312 3.81 -12.37 16.34
CA LYS A 312 2.71 -11.41 16.27
C LYS A 312 2.59 -10.74 14.88
N VAL A 313 3.71 -10.41 14.24
CA VAL A 313 3.73 -9.83 12.89
C VAL A 313 3.35 -10.87 11.83
N CYS A 314 4.01 -12.03 11.85
CA CYS A 314 3.87 -13.04 10.81
C CYS A 314 2.55 -13.82 10.89
N ASP A 315 2.03 -14.01 12.10
CA ASP A 315 0.76 -14.72 12.34
C ASP A 315 -0.38 -13.75 12.69
N GLY A 316 -0.11 -12.45 12.70
CA GLY A 316 -1.07 -11.39 13.00
C GLY A 316 -2.20 -11.32 11.97
N SER A 317 -3.38 -10.88 12.43
CA SER A 317 -4.54 -10.49 11.60
C SER A 317 -5.02 -11.47 10.52
N GLY A 318 -4.58 -12.73 10.52
CA GLY A 318 -4.94 -13.69 9.47
C GLY A 318 -4.18 -13.47 8.15
N ILE A 319 -3.05 -12.76 8.18
CA ILE A 319 -2.12 -12.52 7.05
C ILE A 319 -1.59 -13.81 6.41
N GLN A 320 -1.80 -14.97 7.06
CA GLN A 320 -1.55 -16.28 6.47
C GLN A 320 -2.51 -16.64 5.31
N ALA A 321 -3.40 -15.74 4.87
CA ALA A 321 -4.11 -15.90 3.62
C ALA A 321 -3.11 -15.95 2.45
N ASP A 322 -3.22 -16.99 1.61
CA ASP A 322 -2.43 -17.12 0.38
C ASP A 322 -2.44 -15.78 -0.39
N GLY A 323 -1.27 -15.13 -0.52
CA GLY A 323 -1.13 -13.88 -1.26
C GLY A 323 -0.73 -12.64 -0.47
N PHE A 324 -0.63 -12.73 0.85
CA PHE A 324 0.02 -11.71 1.69
C PHE A 324 1.49 -12.08 1.92
N PHE A 325 2.40 -11.24 1.45
CA PHE A 325 3.83 -11.46 1.55
C PHE A 325 4.43 -10.44 2.52
N THR A 326 4.64 -10.85 3.77
CA THR A 326 5.11 -9.94 4.83
C THR A 326 6.62 -10.01 4.99
N VAL A 327 7.26 -8.84 5.03
CA VAL A 327 8.65 -8.68 5.46
C VAL A 327 8.73 -7.77 6.67
N ILE A 328 9.66 -8.08 7.56
CA ILE A 328 10.01 -7.22 8.68
C ILE A 328 11.25 -6.41 8.28
N LYS A 329 11.16 -5.09 8.42
CA LYS A 329 12.20 -4.15 8.00
C LYS A 329 12.49 -3.14 9.11
N LYS A 330 13.61 -2.42 8.98
CA LYS A 330 13.79 -1.14 9.67
C LYS A 330 13.10 -0.04 8.88
N MET A 331 12.74 1.06 9.55
CA MET A 331 12.04 2.19 8.93
C MET A 331 12.85 2.82 7.78
N GLU A 332 14.18 2.75 7.83
CA GLU A 332 15.03 3.31 6.79
C GLU A 332 15.05 2.47 5.50
N LEU A 333 14.53 1.24 5.52
CA LEU A 333 14.48 0.33 4.36
C LEU A 333 15.86 0.07 3.73
N ASP A 334 16.85 -0.29 4.55
CA ASP A 334 18.14 -0.77 4.06
C ASP A 334 18.13 -2.28 3.76
N ASP A 335 19.31 -2.88 3.60
CA ASP A 335 19.48 -4.27 3.19
C ASP A 335 18.90 -5.29 4.19
N TRP A 336 18.82 -4.94 5.48
CA TRP A 336 18.34 -5.86 6.50
C TRP A 336 16.87 -6.23 6.29
N VAL A 337 16.58 -7.52 6.23
CA VAL A 337 15.23 -8.06 6.14
C VAL A 337 15.10 -9.29 7.00
N GLU A 338 13.96 -9.41 7.67
CA GLU A 338 13.55 -10.65 8.32
C GLU A 338 12.22 -11.11 7.72
N ALA A 339 12.24 -12.28 7.07
CA ALA A 339 11.07 -12.87 6.48
C ALA A 339 10.17 -13.55 7.53
N CYS A 340 8.87 -13.50 7.26
CA CYS A 340 7.92 -14.53 7.65
C CYS A 340 8.11 -15.73 6.69
#